data_AF-A0A833T744-F1
#
_entry.id   AF-A0A833T744-F1
#
_cell.length_a   1.000
_cell.length_b   1.000
_cell.length_c   1.000
_cell.angle_alpha   90.00
_cell.angle_beta   90.00
_cell.angle_gamma   90.00
#
_symmetry.space_group_name_H-M   'P 1'
#
loop_
_entity.id
_entity.type
_entity.pdbx_description
1 polymer ?
#
loop_
_entity_poly.entity_id
_entity_poly.type
_entity_poly.pdbx_seq_one_letter_code
_entity_poly.pdbx_strand_id
1 'polypeptide(L)'
;MNKLDIPRTSRPGNDHSKRESVLFRDAKLSHAERQEKVEKEIRLLESGVAVLTTRGLPPQLVLHKDPVLRPMATTFSALMYSINAQQLQVAKMQSALSQCRTDQQYYPLYSHIKLTKDWKERRATLLAMRDLKIRSALEFIMGHGDINGFMKPPNSRNQFENDEGDLCWVGFETNQVSRRKVAPASL
;
A
#
# COMPACT_ATOMS: atom_id res chain seq x y z
N MET A 1 79.47 41.89 -66.39
CA MET A 1 78.05 42.21 -66.11
C MET A 1 77.98 42.95 -64.79
N ASN A 2 77.09 43.93 -64.73
CA ASN A 2 77.26 45.18 -64.02
C ASN A 2 77.12 45.13 -62.49
N LYS A 3 77.84 46.07 -61.87
CA LYS A 3 78.08 46.34 -60.46
C LYS A 3 76.85 46.83 -59.67
N LEU A 4 76.94 46.60 -58.35
CA LEU A 4 76.54 47.44 -57.20
C LEU A 4 75.38 48.44 -57.36
N ASP A 5 74.43 48.42 -56.43
CA ASP A 5 74.48 49.34 -55.28
C ASP A 5 73.39 49.05 -54.23
N ILE A 6 73.82 49.09 -52.97
CA ILE A 6 72.99 49.11 -51.75
C ILE A 6 72.81 50.59 -51.37
N PRO A 7 71.64 50.99 -50.85
CA PRO A 7 71.64 52.04 -49.83
C PRO A 7 71.12 51.50 -48.49
N ARG A 8 72.02 51.56 -47.51
CA ARG A 8 71.71 51.56 -46.09
C ARG A 8 70.92 52.83 -45.77
N THR A 9 69.85 52.72 -45.00
CA THR A 9 69.37 53.82 -44.16
C THR A 9 69.12 53.32 -42.75
N SER A 10 69.58 54.14 -41.82
CA SER A 10 69.90 53.88 -40.44
C SER A 10 68.65 53.81 -39.54
N ARG A 11 68.70 52.93 -38.53
CA ARG A 11 68.03 53.11 -37.22
C ARG A 11 68.70 54.30 -36.50
N PRO A 12 68.04 55.06 -35.60
CA PRO A 12 67.55 54.48 -34.34
C PRO A 12 66.31 55.15 -33.71
N GLY A 13 65.74 54.47 -32.71
CA GLY A 13 64.67 54.99 -31.87
C GLY A 13 64.13 53.90 -30.95
N ASN A 14 64.93 53.56 -29.94
CA ASN A 14 64.51 52.72 -28.82
C ASN A 14 63.60 53.56 -27.93
N ASP A 15 62.37 53.14 -27.65
CA ASP A 15 61.73 53.56 -26.41
C ASP A 15 60.75 52.54 -25.85
N HIS A 16 60.87 52.43 -24.54
CA HIS A 16 60.38 51.40 -23.66
C HIS A 16 58.85 51.37 -23.52
N SER A 17 58.34 50.15 -23.29
CA SER A 17 57.29 49.85 -22.32
C SER A 17 55.99 50.66 -22.40
N LYS A 18 54.91 50.03 -22.87
CA LYS A 18 53.68 49.91 -22.07
C LYS A 18 52.64 48.99 -22.71
N ARG A 19 52.37 47.92 -21.97
CA ARG A 19 51.03 47.37 -21.68
C ARG A 19 50.31 46.71 -22.85
N GLU A 20 50.48 45.39 -22.90
CA GLU A 20 49.36 44.48 -23.12
C GLU A 20 48.13 44.99 -22.34
N SER A 21 47.16 45.54 -23.07
CA SER A 21 45.78 45.51 -22.64
C SER A 21 45.07 44.57 -23.60
N VAL A 22 45.15 43.28 -23.30
CA VAL A 22 44.20 42.30 -23.79
C VAL A 22 42.85 42.76 -23.26
N LEU A 23 42.16 43.59 -24.03
CA LEU A 23 40.75 43.86 -23.84
C LEU A 23 40.04 42.54 -24.09
N PHE A 24 39.77 41.80 -23.01
CA PHE A 24 38.64 40.89 -22.94
C PHE A 24 37.39 41.70 -23.31
N ARG A 25 37.10 41.75 -24.61
CA ARG A 25 35.79 42.14 -25.09
C ARG A 25 34.96 40.88 -25.01
N ASP A 26 34.14 40.76 -23.97
CA ASP A 26 33.01 39.85 -24.00
C ASP A 26 32.19 40.21 -25.24
N ALA A 27 32.36 39.42 -26.30
CA ALA A 27 31.61 39.57 -27.52
C ALA A 27 30.15 39.29 -27.17
N LYS A 28 29.33 40.35 -27.12
CA LYS A 28 27.90 40.23 -26.92
C LYS A 28 27.36 39.37 -28.07
N LEU A 29 26.95 38.14 -27.76
CA LEU A 29 26.29 37.20 -28.69
C LEU A 29 25.31 37.95 -29.57
N SER A 30 25.34 37.74 -30.88
CA SER A 30 24.43 38.38 -31.83
C SER A 30 22.98 38.04 -31.48
N HIS A 31 22.03 38.91 -31.85
CA HIS A 31 20.60 38.67 -31.61
C HIS A 31 20.16 37.29 -32.14
N ALA A 32 20.66 36.90 -33.31
CA ALA A 32 20.38 35.61 -33.93
C ALA A 32 20.87 34.42 -33.08
N GLU A 33 22.07 34.53 -32.49
CA GLU A 33 22.65 33.47 -31.64
C GLU A 33 21.89 33.34 -30.31
N ARG A 34 21.40 34.46 -29.75
CA ARG A 34 20.53 34.42 -28.57
C ARG A 34 19.18 33.78 -28.88
N GLN A 35 18.61 34.10 -30.05
CA GLN A 35 17.35 33.52 -30.49
C GLN A 35 17.48 32.00 -30.70
N GLU A 36 18.56 31.55 -31.34
CA GLU A 36 18.83 30.12 -31.51
C GLU A 36 18.99 29.41 -30.16
N LYS A 37 19.66 30.03 -29.19
CA LYS A 37 19.81 29.49 -27.83
C LYS A 37 18.45 29.34 -27.13
N VAL A 38 17.60 30.35 -27.22
CA VAL A 38 16.24 30.31 -26.65
C VAL A 38 15.39 29.23 -27.33
N GLU A 39 15.45 29.09 -28.65
CA GLU A 39 14.69 28.05 -29.36
C GLU A 39 15.17 26.63 -29.04
N LYS A 40 16.47 26.44 -28.79
CA LYS A 40 17.02 25.16 -28.30
C LYS A 40 16.53 24.86 -26.88
N GLU A 41 16.50 25.87 -26.03
CA GLU A 41 16.03 25.74 -24.65
C GLU A 41 14.52 25.46 -24.59
N ILE A 42 13.70 26.12 -25.41
CA ILE A 42 12.27 25.82 -25.56
C ILE A 42 12.08 24.37 -25.99
N ARG A 43 12.77 23.90 -27.04
CA ARG A 43 12.67 22.50 -27.48
C ARG A 43 13.07 21.50 -26.39
N LEU A 44 14.13 21.80 -25.64
CA LEU A 44 14.58 20.96 -24.54
C LEU A 44 13.53 20.93 -23.42
N LEU A 45 13.00 22.08 -23.03
CA LEU A 45 11.97 22.20 -21.99
C LEU A 45 10.66 21.53 -22.41
N GLU A 46 10.22 21.68 -23.66
CA GLU A 46 9.05 21.00 -24.21
C GLU A 46 9.22 19.47 -24.17
N SER A 47 10.40 18.96 -24.55
CA SER A 47 10.71 17.54 -24.45
C SER A 47 10.72 17.05 -22.99
N GLY A 48 11.25 17.87 -22.06
CA GLY A 48 11.25 17.58 -20.64
C GLY A 48 9.85 17.58 -20.05
N VAL A 49 9.00 18.54 -20.45
CA VAL A 49 7.59 18.60 -20.05
C VAL A 49 6.83 17.38 -20.57
N ALA A 50 7.05 16.93 -21.81
CA ALA A 50 6.41 15.72 -22.33
C ALA A 50 6.77 14.46 -21.52
N VAL A 51 8.05 14.31 -21.15
CA VAL A 51 8.53 13.21 -20.29
C VAL A 51 7.99 13.31 -18.86
N LEU A 52 7.93 14.51 -18.29
CA LEU A 52 7.39 14.73 -16.96
C LEU A 52 5.86 14.57 -16.92
N THR A 53 5.16 14.88 -18.01
CA THR A 53 3.71 14.70 -18.12
C THR A 53 3.34 13.22 -18.19
N THR A 54 4.17 12.39 -18.84
CA THR A 54 3.98 10.92 -18.87
C THR A 54 4.37 10.26 -17.54
N ARG A 55 5.38 10.78 -16.83
CA ARG A 55 5.83 10.27 -15.53
C ARG A 55 5.03 10.78 -14.33
N GLY A 56 4.43 11.96 -14.44
CA GLY A 56 3.74 12.68 -13.35
C GLY A 56 2.24 12.39 -13.24
N LEU A 57 1.64 11.65 -14.18
CA LEU A 57 0.26 11.21 -14.03
C LEU A 57 0.18 10.04 -13.03
N PRO A 58 -0.76 10.07 -12.08
CA PRO A 58 -1.07 8.91 -11.24
C PRO A 58 -1.26 7.67 -12.12
N PRO A 59 -0.78 6.47 -11.73
CA PRO A 59 -0.87 5.25 -12.52
C PRO A 59 -2.28 5.00 -13.08
N GLN A 60 -3.30 5.37 -12.30
CA GLN A 60 -4.72 5.32 -12.66
C GLN A 60 -5.06 6.12 -13.93
N LEU A 61 -4.50 7.33 -14.08
CA LEU A 61 -4.78 8.25 -15.19
C LEU A 61 -3.94 7.95 -16.43
N VAL A 62 -2.75 7.36 -16.27
CA VAL A 62 -1.95 6.82 -17.38
C VAL A 62 -2.69 5.64 -18.02
N LEU A 63 -3.25 4.75 -17.19
CA LEU A 63 -4.00 3.57 -17.62
C LEU A 63 -5.28 3.91 -18.39
N HIS A 64 -5.94 5.01 -18.05
CA HIS A 64 -7.17 5.47 -18.72
C HIS A 64 -6.92 6.17 -20.06
N LYS A 65 -5.71 6.69 -20.29
CA LYS A 65 -5.34 7.42 -21.52
C LYS A 65 -4.76 6.51 -22.61
N ASP A 66 -4.17 5.37 -22.24
CA ASP A 66 -3.67 4.38 -23.19
C ASP A 66 -4.86 3.61 -23.83
N PRO A 67 -5.03 3.64 -25.17
CA PRO A 67 -6.14 2.98 -25.85
C PRO A 67 -6.16 1.45 -25.65
N VAL A 68 -5.03 0.82 -25.37
CA VAL A 68 -4.91 -0.63 -25.14
C VAL A 68 -5.28 -1.00 -23.70
N LEU A 69 -4.90 -0.17 -22.73
CA LEU A 69 -5.11 -0.44 -21.30
C LEU A 69 -6.45 0.11 -20.78
N ARG A 70 -7.05 1.07 -21.49
CA ARG A 70 -8.34 1.69 -21.12
C ARG A 70 -9.47 0.66 -20.94
N PRO A 71 -9.70 -0.32 -21.84
CA PRO A 71 -10.75 -1.32 -21.62
C PRO A 71 -10.52 -2.11 -20.33
N MET A 72 -9.29 -2.52 -20.06
CA MET A 72 -8.93 -3.24 -18.84
C MET A 72 -9.15 -2.40 -17.57
N ALA A 73 -8.77 -1.12 -17.61
CA ALA A 73 -9.01 -0.16 -16.54
C ALA A 73 -10.51 -0.01 -16.23
N THR A 74 -11.35 0.08 -17.27
CA THR A 74 -12.80 0.18 -17.11
C THR A 74 -13.43 -1.10 -16.56
N THR A 75 -12.99 -2.27 -17.00
CA THR A 75 -13.47 -3.54 -16.45
C THR A 75 -13.05 -3.72 -15.00
N PHE A 76 -11.83 -3.29 -14.65
CA PHE A 76 -11.32 -3.35 -13.29
C PHE A 76 -12.08 -2.43 -12.36
N SER A 77 -12.35 -1.19 -12.76
CA SER A 77 -13.12 -0.25 -11.93
C SER A 77 -14.56 -0.71 -11.72
N ALA A 78 -15.20 -1.26 -12.76
CA ALA A 78 -16.53 -1.86 -12.65
C ALA A 78 -16.55 -3.05 -11.68
N LEU A 79 -15.56 -3.95 -11.77
CA LEU A 79 -15.43 -5.09 -10.87
C LEU A 79 -15.20 -4.63 -9.42
N MET A 80 -14.28 -3.69 -9.21
CA MET A 80 -14.01 -3.13 -7.88
C MET A 80 -15.25 -2.46 -7.28
N TYR A 81 -16.03 -1.76 -8.09
CA TYR A 81 -17.31 -1.21 -7.65
C TYR A 81 -18.27 -2.30 -7.18
N SER A 82 -18.41 -3.39 -7.95
CA SER A 82 -19.24 -4.54 -7.55
C SER A 82 -18.75 -5.21 -6.26
N ILE A 83 -17.43 -5.40 -6.09
CA ILE A 83 -16.83 -5.95 -4.87
C ILE A 83 -17.16 -5.05 -3.67
N ASN A 84 -16.94 -3.74 -3.80
CA ASN A 84 -17.20 -2.78 -2.73
C ASN A 84 -18.69 -2.74 -2.37
N ALA A 85 -19.57 -2.81 -3.37
CA ALA A 85 -21.02 -2.88 -3.16
C ALA A 85 -21.41 -4.15 -2.38
N GLN A 86 -20.85 -5.30 -2.73
CA GLN A 86 -21.08 -6.56 -2.00
C GLN A 86 -20.55 -6.49 -0.56
N GLN A 87 -19.33 -5.99 -0.36
CA GLN A 87 -18.75 -5.81 0.97
C GLN A 87 -19.60 -4.88 1.85
N LEU A 88 -20.15 -3.80 1.29
CA LEU A 88 -21.07 -2.93 2.01
C LEU A 88 -22.33 -3.67 2.46
N GLN A 89 -22.91 -4.54 1.62
CA GLN A 89 -24.07 -5.34 2.02
C GLN A 89 -23.73 -6.32 3.14
N VAL A 90 -22.57 -6.97 3.07
CA VAL A 90 -22.07 -7.86 4.14
C VAL A 90 -21.89 -7.07 5.43
N ALA A 91 -21.25 -5.90 5.38
CA ALA A 91 -21.06 -5.03 6.54
C ALA A 91 -22.39 -4.56 7.14
N LYS A 92 -23.38 -4.24 6.31
CA LYS A 92 -24.75 -3.90 6.76
C LYS A 92 -25.41 -5.07 7.49
N MET A 93 -25.33 -6.28 6.93
CA MET A 93 -25.86 -7.48 7.57
C MET A 93 -25.15 -7.77 8.90
N GLN A 94 -23.82 -7.68 8.94
CA GLN A 94 -23.05 -7.83 10.16
C GLN A 94 -23.42 -6.78 11.23
N SER A 95 -23.64 -5.53 10.83
CA SER A 95 -24.09 -4.46 11.73
C SER A 95 -25.48 -4.74 12.30
N ALA A 96 -26.42 -5.16 11.46
CA ALA A 96 -27.77 -5.55 11.89
C ALA A 96 -27.74 -6.74 12.86
N LEU A 97 -26.95 -7.78 12.57
CA LEU A 97 -26.77 -8.94 13.44
C LEU A 97 -26.07 -8.57 14.77
N SER A 98 -25.15 -7.62 14.75
CA SER A 98 -24.49 -7.11 15.96
C SER A 98 -25.49 -6.42 16.89
N GLN A 99 -26.44 -5.66 16.34
CA GLN A 99 -27.51 -5.04 17.13
C GLN A 99 -28.45 -6.08 17.76
N CYS A 100 -28.68 -7.22 17.10
CA CYS A 100 -29.40 -8.34 17.71
C CYS A 100 -28.60 -9.01 18.85
N ARG A 101 -27.28 -8.86 18.88
CA ARG A 101 -26.43 -9.43 19.94
C ARG A 101 -26.43 -8.59 21.22
N THR A 102 -26.71 -7.29 21.11
CA THR A 102 -26.86 -6.39 22.27
C THR A 102 -28.19 -6.53 23.00
N ASP A 103 -29.22 -7.10 22.36
CA ASP A 103 -30.49 -7.46 23.02
C ASP A 103 -30.33 -8.78 23.79
N GLN A 104 -29.39 -8.75 24.73
CA GLN A 104 -28.79 -9.86 25.46
C GLN A 104 -29.74 -10.44 26.53
N GLN A 105 -31.04 -10.43 26.26
CA GLN A 105 -32.05 -11.12 27.06
C GLN A 105 -31.95 -12.65 26.93
N TYR A 106 -31.19 -13.13 25.94
CA TYR A 106 -30.91 -14.55 25.64
C TYR A 106 -29.41 -14.87 25.69
N TYR A 107 -28.72 -14.54 26.78
CA TYR A 107 -27.41 -15.13 27.01
C TYR A 107 -27.61 -16.63 27.32
N PRO A 108 -27.04 -17.59 26.57
CA PRO A 108 -27.39 -19.01 26.68
C PRO A 108 -27.05 -19.64 28.04
N LEU A 109 -26.12 -19.02 28.79
CA LEU A 109 -25.82 -19.41 30.18
C LEU A 109 -26.81 -18.79 31.19
N TYR A 110 -27.44 -17.68 30.84
CA TYR A 110 -28.38 -16.97 31.69
C TYR A 110 -29.79 -17.53 31.47
N SER A 111 -30.27 -18.32 32.43
CA SER A 111 -31.67 -18.75 32.47
C SER A 111 -32.26 -18.37 33.82
N HIS A 112 -33.48 -17.87 33.82
CA HIS A 112 -34.18 -17.59 35.05
C HIS A 112 -34.62 -18.91 35.71
N ILE A 113 -34.03 -19.26 36.85
CA ILE A 113 -34.35 -20.51 37.57
C ILE A 113 -35.32 -20.17 38.71
N LYS A 114 -36.53 -20.73 38.65
CA LYS A 114 -37.52 -20.63 39.73
C LYS A 114 -37.38 -21.82 40.65
N LEU A 115 -37.04 -21.58 41.91
CA LEU A 115 -36.86 -22.61 42.93
C LEU A 115 -38.00 -22.56 43.94
N THR A 116 -38.47 -23.73 44.37
CA THR A 116 -39.47 -23.83 45.43
C THR A 116 -38.82 -23.72 46.82
N LYS A 117 -39.64 -23.44 47.84
CA LYS A 117 -39.19 -23.34 49.23
C LYS A 117 -38.82 -24.71 49.81
N ASP A 118 -39.43 -25.79 49.33
CA ASP A 118 -39.13 -27.16 49.75
C ASP A 118 -37.73 -27.60 49.30
N TRP A 119 -37.01 -28.28 50.19
CA TRP A 119 -35.64 -28.70 49.95
C TRP A 119 -35.54 -29.83 48.91
N LYS A 120 -36.46 -30.81 48.98
CA LYS A 120 -36.42 -31.98 48.09
C LYS A 120 -36.77 -31.58 46.66
N GLU A 121 -37.82 -30.79 46.48
CA GLU A 121 -38.22 -30.24 45.18
C GLU A 121 -37.14 -29.34 44.57
N ARG A 122 -36.52 -28.46 45.38
CA ARG A 122 -35.40 -27.62 44.93
C ARG A 122 -34.25 -28.47 44.43
N ARG A 123 -33.84 -29.48 45.21
CA ARG A 123 -32.74 -30.38 44.82
C ARG A 123 -33.08 -31.16 43.55
N ALA A 124 -34.30 -31.67 43.42
CA ALA A 124 -34.75 -32.37 42.23
C ALA A 124 -34.70 -31.46 40.98
N THR A 125 -35.16 -30.22 41.12
CA THR A 125 -35.16 -29.22 40.04
C THR A 125 -33.73 -28.90 39.58
N LEU A 126 -32.82 -28.67 40.53
CA LEU A 126 -31.41 -28.37 40.21
C LEU A 126 -30.70 -29.56 39.55
N LEU A 127 -30.95 -30.78 40.02
CA LEU A 127 -30.38 -31.98 39.41
C LEU A 127 -30.90 -32.21 37.99
N ALA A 128 -32.20 -32.00 37.75
CA ALA A 128 -32.79 -32.11 36.43
C ALA A 128 -32.19 -31.11 35.42
N MET A 129 -31.80 -29.92 35.90
CA MET A 129 -31.19 -28.87 35.05
C MET A 129 -29.67 -29.01 34.87
N ARG A 130 -28.98 -29.76 35.73
CA ARG A 130 -27.51 -29.84 35.77
C ARG A 130 -26.91 -30.17 34.41
N ASP A 131 -27.36 -31.27 33.80
CA ASP A 131 -26.76 -31.78 32.57
C ASP A 131 -27.04 -30.86 31.37
N LEU A 132 -28.20 -30.21 31.36
CA LEU A 132 -28.52 -29.19 30.36
C LEU A 132 -27.59 -27.98 30.50
N LYS A 133 -27.37 -27.49 31.73
CA LYS A 133 -26.49 -26.34 31.99
C LYS A 133 -25.03 -26.62 31.61
N ILE A 134 -24.53 -27.81 31.94
CA ILE A 134 -23.17 -28.22 31.56
C ILE A 134 -23.04 -28.28 30.04
N ARG A 135 -24.00 -28.92 29.34
CA ARG A 135 -23.97 -29.00 27.87
C ARG A 135 -24.01 -27.62 27.21
N SER A 136 -24.94 -26.75 27.61
CA SER A 136 -25.04 -25.39 27.07
C SER A 136 -23.77 -24.58 27.33
N ALA A 137 -23.11 -24.78 28.48
CA ALA A 137 -21.84 -24.12 28.77
C ALA A 137 -20.69 -24.61 27.88
N LEU A 138 -20.58 -25.92 27.69
CA LEU A 138 -19.58 -26.49 26.79
C LEU A 138 -19.81 -26.02 25.35
N GLU A 139 -21.04 -26.08 24.86
CA GLU A 139 -21.40 -25.62 23.52
C GLU A 139 -21.10 -24.13 23.32
N PHE A 140 -21.40 -23.30 24.32
CA PHE A 140 -21.08 -21.87 24.28
C PHE A 140 -19.56 -21.61 24.21
N ILE A 141 -18.77 -22.32 25.02
CA ILE A 141 -17.30 -22.20 25.03
C ILE A 141 -16.73 -22.65 23.68
N MET A 142 -17.17 -23.79 23.16
CA MET A 142 -16.68 -24.36 21.90
C MET A 142 -17.10 -23.53 20.69
N GLY A 143 -18.36 -23.08 20.62
CA GLY A 143 -18.86 -22.27 19.50
C GLY A 143 -18.17 -20.91 19.36
N HIS A 144 -17.73 -20.31 20.47
CA HIS A 144 -16.90 -19.11 20.44
C HIS A 144 -15.46 -19.37 19.96
N GLY A 145 -14.93 -20.56 20.22
CA GLY A 145 -13.60 -20.99 19.76
C GLY A 145 -13.50 -21.02 18.23
N ASP A 146 -14.54 -21.50 17.56
CA ASP A 146 -14.56 -21.63 16.09
C ASP A 146 -14.69 -20.27 15.39
N ILE A 147 -15.59 -19.39 15.87
CA ILE A 147 -15.77 -18.05 15.29
C ILE A 147 -14.50 -17.19 15.50
N ASN A 148 -13.86 -17.30 16.66
CA ASN A 148 -12.60 -16.61 16.92
C ASN A 148 -11.40 -17.28 16.24
N GLY A 149 -11.48 -18.57 15.88
CA GLY A 149 -10.48 -19.27 15.08
C GLY A 149 -10.41 -18.77 13.64
N PHE A 150 -11.56 -18.42 13.05
CA PHE A 150 -11.65 -17.83 11.70
C PHE A 150 -11.28 -16.34 11.66
N MET A 151 -11.55 -15.60 12.74
CA MET A 151 -11.27 -14.15 12.82
C MET A 151 -9.90 -13.82 13.42
N LYS A 152 -9.19 -14.81 13.99
CA LYS A 152 -7.80 -14.63 14.40
C LYS A 152 -6.94 -14.56 13.15
N PRO A 153 -6.10 -13.52 12.98
CA PRO A 153 -5.07 -13.58 11.97
C PRO A 153 -4.26 -14.86 12.20
N PRO A 154 -3.77 -15.54 11.14
CA PRO A 154 -3.00 -16.78 11.26
C PRO A 154 -1.80 -16.67 12.19
N ASN A 155 -1.41 -15.44 12.58
CA ASN A 155 -0.32 -15.10 13.47
C ASN A 155 -0.78 -14.29 14.70
N SER A 156 -1.93 -14.59 15.33
CA SER A 156 -2.25 -14.00 16.64
C SER A 156 -1.36 -14.63 17.72
N ARG A 157 -0.21 -14.02 17.98
CA ARG A 157 0.74 -14.48 18.99
C ARG A 157 0.38 -13.83 20.32
N ASN A 158 -0.25 -14.60 21.21
CA ASN A 158 -0.57 -14.13 22.56
C ASN A 158 0.69 -14.26 23.42
N GLN A 159 1.22 -13.12 23.86
CA GLN A 159 2.33 -13.03 24.81
C GLN A 159 1.77 -12.76 26.21
N PHE A 160 2.27 -13.46 27.21
CA PHE A 160 1.90 -13.28 28.61
C PHE A 160 3.15 -13.44 29.48
N GLU A 161 3.21 -12.69 30.56
CA GLU A 161 4.29 -12.73 31.56
C GLU A 161 3.89 -13.72 32.66
N ASN A 162 4.78 -14.63 33.04
CA ASN A 162 4.55 -15.52 34.19
C ASN A 162 4.82 -14.77 35.51
N ASP A 163 4.52 -15.41 36.64
CA ASP A 163 4.75 -14.82 37.98
C ASP A 163 6.25 -14.58 38.29
N GLU A 164 7.15 -15.11 37.45
CA GLU A 164 8.61 -15.00 37.55
C GLU A 164 9.18 -13.90 36.63
N GLY A 165 8.34 -13.24 35.82
CA GLY A 165 8.74 -12.19 34.87
C GLY A 165 9.19 -12.69 33.50
N ASP A 166 9.11 -13.99 33.24
CA ASP A 166 9.42 -14.58 31.94
C ASP A 166 8.27 -14.37 30.94
N LEU A 167 8.63 -13.98 29.73
CA LEU A 167 7.69 -13.74 28.65
C LEU A 167 7.39 -15.05 27.90
N CYS A 168 6.22 -15.62 28.18
CA CYS A 168 5.70 -16.81 27.54
C CYS A 168 4.86 -16.44 26.30
N TRP A 169 4.89 -17.28 25.26
CA TRP A 169 4.02 -17.11 24.08
C TRP A 169 3.30 -18.40 23.71
N VAL A 170 2.03 -18.25 23.30
CA VAL A 170 1.24 -19.32 22.67
C VAL A 170 0.83 -18.87 21.27
N GLY A 171 1.26 -19.64 20.27
CA GLY A 171 0.93 -19.44 18.86
C GLY A 171 0.21 -20.67 18.31
N PHE A 172 -0.76 -20.45 17.43
CA PHE A 172 -1.42 -21.50 16.65
C PHE A 172 -0.98 -21.35 15.21
N GLU A 173 -0.38 -22.39 14.62
CA GLU A 173 -0.02 -22.42 13.21
C GLU A 173 -1.04 -23.28 12.45
N THR A 174 -1.74 -22.70 11.48
CA THR A 174 -2.67 -23.43 10.61
C THR A 174 -2.02 -23.66 9.26
N ASN A 175 -1.47 -24.86 9.07
CA ASN A 175 -0.90 -25.27 7.79
C ASN A 175 -2.02 -25.67 6.83
N GLN A 176 -2.28 -24.87 5.79
CA GLN A 176 -3.20 -25.25 4.73
C GLN A 176 -2.58 -26.33 3.83
N VAL A 177 -3.04 -27.58 3.99
CA VAL A 177 -2.69 -28.67 3.09
C VAL A 177 -3.45 -28.49 1.77
N SER A 178 -2.76 -27.93 0.77
CA SER A 178 -3.30 -27.87 -0.59
C SER A 178 -3.31 -29.28 -1.19
N ARG A 179 -4.51 -29.79 -1.51
CA ARG A 179 -4.66 -31.04 -2.28
C ARG A 179 -4.04 -30.85 -3.66
N ARG A 180 -2.92 -31.53 -3.94
CA ARG A 180 -2.38 -31.63 -5.30
C ARG A 180 -3.42 -32.34 -6.17
N LYS A 181 -3.84 -31.69 -7.25
CA LYS A 181 -4.65 -32.33 -8.30
C LYS A 181 -3.78 -33.42 -8.94
N VAL A 182 -4.18 -34.68 -8.75
CA VAL A 182 -3.64 -35.80 -9.53
C VAL A 182 -4.22 -35.66 -10.93
N ALA A 183 -3.37 -35.52 -11.94
CA ALA A 183 -3.79 -35.49 -13.34
C ALA A 183 -4.38 -36.86 -13.72
N PRO A 184 -5.49 -36.92 -14.46
CA PRO A 184 -6.03 -38.19 -14.93
C PRO A 184 -5.07 -38.80 -15.97
N ALA A 185 -4.76 -40.08 -15.79
CA ALA A 185 -3.99 -40.86 -16.74
C ALA A 185 -4.72 -40.91 -18.10
N SER A 186 -4.00 -40.59 -19.16
CA SER A 186 -4.45 -40.73 -20.54
C SER A 186 -4.55 -42.22 -20.89
N LEU A 187 -5.73 -42.66 -21.33
CA LEU A 187 -5.96 -43.94 -22.01
C LEU A 187 -5.81 -43.76 -23.52
#